data_AF-A0A3M1FVU6-F1
#
_entry.id   AF-A0A3M1FVU6-F1
#
_cell.length_a   1.000
_cell.length_b   1.000
_cell.length_c   1.000
_cell.angle_alpha   90.00
_cell.angle_beta   90.00
_cell.angle_gamma   90.00
#
_symmetry.space_group_name_H-M   'P 1'
#
loop_
_entity.id
_entity.type
_entity.pdbx_description
1 polymer ?
#
loop_
_entity_poly.entity_id
_entity_poly.type
_entity_poly.pdbx_seq_one_letter_code
_entity_poly.pdbx_strand_id
1 'polypeptide(L)'
;MKESYLNSKWSGLVKALEEASSKEGGDEDVPYLPLVECVLEPYEKGLLVKVFYDSAPLQLEHYNRVSKVSSRRLDNILIDVLVNKGEWKDEVEAWFLKSDNTIEEFLSIAAEYELFWDFSVKKAIKYSYLMAFPLIKVRWEEKKAVLSLNWRVAKERFSGIFPIFGFIKKWILIKNTIYCVKDEYVGVLESFGNKLESADISLNKLNPIFSLIPLNGVQLKDKEAVFQEENPDKRPKVKRLSPFPFLYLTEKEGSGVPTPILEGEVIFKYESPKEKERVVYLPDIEKEKELILS
;
A
#
# COMPACT_ATOMS: atom_id res chain seq x y z
N MET A 1 12.73 29.27 26.22
CA MET A 1 11.57 30.09 25.83
C MET A 1 11.04 29.55 24.51
N LYS A 2 10.16 28.55 24.63
CA LYS A 2 9.19 28.14 23.63
C LYS A 2 7.96 29.07 23.80
N GLU A 3 7.11 29.15 22.78
CA GLU A 3 5.92 30.01 22.65
C GLU A 3 6.22 31.43 22.13
N SER A 4 5.95 31.66 20.83
CA SER A 4 5.21 32.84 20.34
C SER A 4 5.13 32.95 18.82
N TYR A 5 5.90 32.18 18.05
CA TYR A 5 5.92 32.34 16.58
C TYR A 5 4.73 31.72 15.82
N LEU A 6 3.86 30.97 16.49
CA LEU A 6 2.66 30.37 15.88
C LEU A 6 1.36 31.14 16.14
N ASN A 7 1.35 32.21 16.96
CA ASN A 7 0.09 32.93 17.28
C ASN A 7 -0.14 34.25 16.54
N SER A 8 0.84 34.81 15.82
CA SER A 8 0.67 36.11 15.16
C SER A 8 0.24 36.01 13.68
N LYS A 9 0.52 34.90 13.00
CA LYS A 9 0.13 34.71 11.59
C LYS A 9 -1.32 34.29 11.41
N TRP A 10 -1.93 33.68 12.43
CA TRP A 10 -3.29 33.14 12.38
C TRP A 10 -4.36 34.19 12.69
N SER A 11 -4.07 35.18 13.52
CA SER A 11 -5.04 36.25 13.86
C SER A 11 -5.27 37.25 12.72
N GLY A 12 -4.28 37.47 11.85
CA GLY A 12 -4.43 38.30 10.66
C GLY A 12 -5.24 37.65 9.53
N LEU A 13 -5.18 36.33 9.42
CA LEU A 13 -5.83 35.54 8.37
C LEU A 13 -7.33 35.36 8.62
N VAL A 14 -7.72 35.11 9.88
CA VAL A 14 -9.14 35.05 10.30
C VAL A 14 -9.82 36.41 10.09
N LYS A 15 -9.12 37.51 10.38
CA LYS A 15 -9.66 38.86 10.20
C LYS A 15 -9.81 39.25 8.73
N ALA A 16 -8.87 38.82 7.88
CA ALA A 16 -8.96 39.03 6.43
C ALA A 16 -10.11 38.24 5.78
N LEU A 17 -10.42 37.04 6.27
CA LEU A 17 -11.55 36.21 5.81
C LEU A 17 -12.90 36.76 6.28
N GLU A 18 -12.98 37.29 7.50
CA GLU A 18 -14.19 37.96 8.02
C GLU A 18 -14.45 39.29 7.30
N GLU A 19 -13.41 40.06 6.96
CA GLU A 19 -13.53 41.31 6.20
C GLU A 19 -13.87 41.09 4.72
N ALA A 20 -13.46 39.96 4.13
CA ALA A 20 -13.78 39.59 2.75
C ALA A 20 -15.19 38.98 2.60
N SER A 21 -15.74 38.35 3.64
CA SER A 21 -17.12 37.81 3.64
C SER A 21 -18.18 38.86 3.99
N SER A 22 -17.76 39.96 4.64
CA SER A 22 -18.68 41.00 5.14
C SER A 22 -18.83 42.21 4.19
N LYS A 23 -18.09 42.26 3.09
CA LYS A 23 -18.20 43.28 2.04
C LYS A 23 -18.42 42.54 0.72
N GLU A 24 -19.46 42.92 -0.02
CA GLU A 24 -19.94 42.32 -1.30
C GLU A 24 -20.92 41.16 -1.04
N GLY A 25 -22.25 41.34 -1.09
CA GLY A 25 -22.99 42.35 -1.83
C GLY A 25 -23.00 42.07 -3.33
N GLY A 26 -23.23 40.81 -3.73
CA GLY A 26 -23.52 40.38 -5.11
C GLY A 26 -22.31 40.41 -6.05
N ASP A 27 -21.80 39.24 -6.44
CA ASP A 27 -21.30 38.96 -7.79
C ASP A 27 -20.88 37.49 -7.88
N GLU A 28 -21.13 36.91 -9.07
CA GLU A 28 -20.65 35.64 -9.64
C GLU A 28 -20.07 34.57 -8.69
N ASP A 29 -20.66 33.37 -8.69
CA ASP A 29 -20.17 32.17 -7.98
C ASP A 29 -18.70 31.87 -8.33
N VAL A 30 -17.76 32.52 -7.64
CA VAL A 30 -16.34 32.25 -7.80
C VAL A 30 -16.09 30.84 -7.28
N PRO A 31 -15.57 29.92 -8.11
CA PRO A 31 -15.33 28.56 -7.66
C PRO A 31 -14.31 28.59 -6.53
N TYR A 32 -14.70 28.13 -5.35
CA TYR A 32 -13.79 27.96 -4.22
C TYR A 32 -12.81 26.81 -4.52
N LEU A 33 -11.51 27.11 -4.44
CA LEU A 33 -10.39 26.24 -4.78
C LEU A 33 -9.35 26.26 -3.63
N PRO A 34 -9.56 25.46 -2.59
CA PRO A 34 -8.70 25.46 -1.41
C PRO A 34 -7.28 24.99 -1.73
N LEU A 35 -6.31 25.47 -0.95
CA LEU A 35 -5.01 24.84 -0.85
C LEU A 35 -5.13 23.58 0.00
N VAL A 36 -4.88 22.42 -0.59
CA VAL A 36 -4.98 21.13 0.09
C VAL A 36 -3.57 20.67 0.51
N GLU A 37 -3.41 20.39 1.80
CA GLU A 37 -2.20 19.79 2.36
C GLU A 37 -2.53 18.45 3.02
N CYS A 38 -1.67 17.46 2.84
CA CYS A 38 -1.83 16.15 3.46
C CYS A 38 -0.60 15.78 4.27
N VAL A 39 -0.83 15.27 5.48
CA VAL A 39 0.20 14.80 6.40
C VAL A 39 -0.06 13.34 6.71
N LEU A 40 0.96 12.50 6.56
CA LEU A 40 0.88 11.05 6.70
C LEU A 40 1.71 10.54 7.87
N GLU A 41 1.18 9.58 8.62
CA GLU A 41 1.88 8.92 9.72
C GLU A 41 1.60 7.41 9.78
N PRO A 42 2.64 6.55 9.69
CA PRO A 42 2.52 5.10 9.94
C PRO A 42 1.85 4.83 11.28
N TYR A 43 0.76 4.06 11.30
CA TYR A 43 0.08 3.73 12.56
C TYR A 43 -0.36 2.27 12.59
N GLU A 44 0.22 1.49 13.49
CA GLU A 44 -0.03 0.05 13.64
C GLU A 44 0.06 -0.74 12.31
N LYS A 45 -1.09 -1.11 11.73
CA LYS A 45 -1.24 -1.83 10.46
C LYS A 45 -1.90 -0.98 9.36
N GLY A 46 -1.93 0.33 9.53
CA GLY A 46 -2.58 1.26 8.61
C GLY A 46 -1.90 2.62 8.58
N LEU A 47 -2.65 3.61 8.12
CA LEU A 47 -2.19 4.97 7.82
C LEU A 47 -3.04 6.01 8.54
N LEU A 48 -2.42 6.88 9.35
CA LEU A 48 -3.07 8.10 9.83
C LEU A 48 -2.83 9.25 8.84
N VAL A 49 -3.91 9.87 8.39
CA VAL A 49 -3.91 11.01 7.47
C VAL A 49 -4.51 12.22 8.18
N LYS A 50 -3.81 13.35 8.11
CA LYS A 50 -4.41 14.67 8.34
C LYS A 50 -4.48 15.42 7.02
N VAL A 51 -5.67 15.90 6.68
CA VAL A 51 -5.88 16.72 5.49
C VAL A 51 -6.25 18.11 5.96
N PHE A 52 -5.64 19.12 5.35
CA PHE A 52 -5.88 20.53 5.63
C PHE A 52 -6.38 21.21 4.37
N TYR A 53 -7.40 22.06 4.54
CA TYR A 53 -7.95 22.93 3.50
C TYR A 53 -7.69 24.36 3.98
N ASP A 54 -6.88 25.11 3.24
CA ASP A 54 -6.45 26.47 3.64
C ASP A 54 -5.88 26.50 5.07
N SER A 55 -5.06 25.50 5.39
CA SER A 55 -4.46 25.27 6.71
C SER A 55 -5.43 24.85 7.84
N ALA A 56 -6.74 24.74 7.57
CA ALA A 56 -7.71 24.22 8.54
C ALA A 56 -7.86 22.70 8.41
N PRO A 57 -7.78 21.92 9.51
CA PRO A 57 -7.91 20.47 9.45
C PRO A 57 -9.32 20.06 9.02
N LEU A 58 -9.41 19.10 8.10
CA LEU A 58 -10.64 18.50 7.64
C LEU A 58 -11.22 17.57 8.71
N GLN A 59 -12.08 18.13 9.56
CA GLN A 59 -12.87 17.40 10.55
C GLN A 59 -14.21 16.89 9.97
N LEU A 60 -14.77 15.85 10.60
CA LEU A 60 -16.05 15.22 10.24
C LEU A 60 -17.22 16.23 10.18
N GLU A 61 -17.19 17.26 11.03
CA GLU A 61 -18.25 18.27 11.13
C GLU A 61 -18.38 19.14 9.87
N HIS A 62 -17.31 19.28 9.07
CA HIS A 62 -17.34 20.04 7.81
C HIS A 62 -18.21 19.35 6.73
N TYR A 63 -18.40 18.04 6.83
CA TYR A 63 -19.20 17.26 5.87
C TYR A 63 -20.71 17.44 6.06
N ASN A 64 -21.18 17.52 7.30
CA ASN A 64 -22.61 17.60 7.61
C ASN A 64 -23.27 18.92 7.17
N ARG A 65 -22.49 19.89 6.65
CA ARG A 65 -22.97 21.24 6.33
C ARG A 65 -22.85 21.64 4.86
N VAL A 66 -22.12 20.91 4.01
CA VAL A 66 -21.86 21.37 2.63
C VAL A 66 -21.82 20.18 1.65
N SER A 67 -22.68 20.22 0.62
CA SER A 67 -22.74 19.18 -0.43
C SER A 67 -21.58 19.23 -1.44
N LYS A 68 -20.75 20.28 -1.41
CA LYS A 68 -19.49 20.43 -2.16
C LYS A 68 -18.55 21.36 -1.39
N VAL A 69 -17.51 20.81 -0.77
CA VAL A 69 -16.52 21.60 0.00
C VAL A 69 -15.56 22.34 -0.93
N SER A 70 -15.39 21.89 -2.17
CA SER A 70 -14.51 22.50 -3.17
C SER A 70 -15.11 22.38 -4.57
N SER A 71 -14.74 23.31 -5.46
CA SER A 71 -15.09 23.24 -6.88
C SER A 71 -14.25 22.22 -7.64
N ARG A 72 -13.10 21.79 -7.09
CA ARG A 72 -12.29 20.71 -7.66
C ARG A 72 -12.95 19.37 -7.37
N ARG A 73 -13.19 18.59 -8.42
CA ARG A 73 -13.73 17.22 -8.29
C ARG A 73 -12.81 16.33 -7.44
N LEU A 74 -11.50 16.50 -7.56
CA LEU A 74 -10.51 15.70 -6.84
C LEU A 74 -10.63 15.85 -5.31
N ASP A 75 -10.79 17.08 -4.84
CA ASP A 75 -10.97 17.41 -3.43
C ASP A 75 -12.22 16.71 -2.84
N ASN A 76 -13.32 16.69 -3.60
CA ASN A 76 -14.54 15.98 -3.17
C ASN A 76 -14.35 14.46 -3.15
N ILE A 77 -13.63 13.89 -4.12
CA ILE A 77 -13.27 12.46 -4.11
C ILE A 77 -12.38 12.13 -2.91
N LEU A 78 -11.41 13.00 -2.58
CA LEU A 78 -10.58 12.83 -1.39
C LEU A 78 -11.43 12.76 -0.13
N ILE A 79 -12.38 13.68 0.03
CA ILE A 79 -13.31 13.70 1.16
C ILE A 79 -14.14 12.41 1.18
N ASP A 80 -14.71 12.00 0.05
CA ASP A 80 -15.51 10.78 -0.05
C ASP A 80 -14.72 9.53 0.37
N VAL A 81 -13.44 9.45 0.00
CA VAL A 81 -12.56 8.34 0.42
C VAL A 81 -12.36 8.34 1.92
N LEU A 82 -12.05 9.50 2.52
CA LEU A 82 -11.82 9.61 3.96
C LEU A 82 -13.10 9.30 4.75
N VAL A 83 -14.23 9.88 4.36
CA VAL A 83 -15.50 9.74 5.09
C VAL A 83 -16.09 8.34 4.96
N ASN A 84 -16.08 7.75 3.75
CA ASN A 84 -16.74 6.46 3.52
C ASN A 84 -15.84 5.26 3.82
N LYS A 85 -14.51 5.44 3.77
CA LYS A 85 -13.55 4.32 3.88
C LYS A 85 -12.52 4.51 4.99
N GLY A 86 -12.40 5.70 5.57
CA GLY A 86 -11.56 6.00 6.71
C GLY A 86 -12.33 5.97 8.04
N GLU A 87 -11.59 5.85 9.13
CA GLU A 87 -12.09 5.94 10.50
C GLU A 87 -11.50 7.17 11.15
N TRP A 88 -12.33 8.14 11.56
CA TRP A 88 -11.83 9.29 12.31
C TRP A 88 -11.34 8.87 13.70
N LYS A 89 -10.13 9.31 14.08
CA LYS A 89 -9.51 9.06 15.39
C LYS A 89 -9.43 10.37 16.15
N ASP A 90 -10.27 10.52 17.16
CA ASP A 90 -10.36 11.75 17.96
C ASP A 90 -9.07 12.02 18.75
N GLU A 91 -8.38 10.99 19.23
CA GLU A 91 -7.20 11.15 20.09
C GLU A 91 -6.02 11.80 19.37
N VAL A 92 -5.94 11.60 18.06
CA VAL A 92 -4.86 12.10 17.19
C VAL A 92 -5.37 13.12 16.18
N GLU A 93 -6.68 13.40 16.16
CA GLU A 93 -7.36 14.26 15.20
C GLU A 93 -6.95 13.95 13.75
N ALA A 94 -7.09 12.69 13.34
CA ALA A 94 -6.68 12.20 12.03
C ALA A 94 -7.61 11.10 11.52
N TRP A 95 -7.61 10.92 10.20
CA TRP A 95 -8.28 9.81 9.54
C TRP A 95 -7.39 8.58 9.51
N PHE A 96 -7.84 7.49 10.11
CA PHE A 96 -7.19 6.19 10.03
C PHE A 96 -7.70 5.39 8.84
N LEU A 97 -6.79 5.05 7.94
CA LEU A 97 -7.02 4.20 6.78
C LEU A 97 -6.43 2.81 7.06
N LYS A 98 -7.30 1.80 7.14
CA LYS A 98 -6.90 0.44 7.51
C LYS A 98 -6.66 -0.49 6.33
N SER A 99 -7.39 -0.31 5.23
CA SER A 99 -7.37 -1.24 4.11
C SER A 99 -6.34 -0.82 3.07
N ASP A 100 -5.59 -1.78 2.51
CA ASP A 100 -4.60 -1.52 1.46
C ASP A 100 -5.21 -0.77 0.27
N ASN A 101 -6.42 -1.16 -0.14
CA ASN A 101 -7.14 -0.52 -1.25
C ASN A 101 -7.49 0.94 -0.93
N THR A 102 -7.96 1.22 0.30
CA THR A 102 -8.28 2.59 0.71
C THR A 102 -7.03 3.46 0.71
N ILE A 103 -5.91 2.92 1.17
CA ILE A 103 -4.65 3.66 1.21
C ILE A 103 -4.09 3.87 -0.19
N GLU A 104 -4.15 2.86 -1.07
CA GLU A 104 -3.76 3.00 -2.49
C GLU A 104 -4.57 4.09 -3.19
N GLU A 105 -5.89 4.10 -3.00
CA GLU A 105 -6.78 5.11 -3.56
C GLU A 105 -6.46 6.50 -3.01
N PHE A 106 -6.28 6.62 -1.68
CA PHE A 106 -5.89 7.86 -1.04
C PHE A 106 -4.54 8.40 -1.57
N LEU A 107 -3.50 7.55 -1.63
CA LEU A 107 -2.17 7.94 -2.11
C LEU A 107 -2.20 8.33 -3.59
N SER A 108 -3.02 7.66 -4.39
CA SER A 108 -3.19 7.99 -5.82
C SER A 108 -3.83 9.35 -6.02
N ILE A 109 -4.83 9.70 -5.19
CA ILE A 109 -5.43 11.04 -5.19
C ILE A 109 -4.43 12.07 -4.67
N ALA A 110 -3.73 11.73 -3.60
CA ALA A 110 -2.87 12.67 -2.92
C ALA A 110 -1.58 13.01 -3.68
N ALA A 111 -1.19 12.17 -4.64
CA ALA A 111 -0.10 12.42 -5.58
C ALA A 111 -0.27 13.69 -6.43
N GLU A 112 -1.51 14.16 -6.57
CA GLU A 112 -1.84 15.37 -7.34
C GLU A 112 -1.71 16.66 -6.53
N TYR A 113 -1.51 16.59 -5.20
CA TYR A 113 -1.33 17.78 -4.37
C TYR A 113 0.16 18.10 -4.17
N GLU A 114 0.50 19.39 -4.20
CA GLU A 114 1.89 19.87 -4.06
C GLU A 114 2.45 19.75 -2.63
N LEU A 115 1.57 19.69 -1.62
CA LEU A 115 1.92 19.78 -0.20
C LEU A 115 1.63 18.45 0.51
N PHE A 116 2.63 17.57 0.50
CA PHE A 116 2.60 16.25 1.12
C PHE A 116 3.70 16.11 2.17
N TRP A 117 3.38 15.69 3.40
CA TRP A 117 4.33 15.72 4.52
C TRP A 117 4.32 14.43 5.34
N ASP A 118 5.49 14.01 5.81
CA ASP A 118 5.64 12.94 6.79
C ASP A 118 5.56 13.52 8.21
N PHE A 119 4.62 13.02 9.03
CA PHE A 119 4.43 13.49 10.40
C PHE A 119 5.64 13.22 11.29
N SER A 120 6.28 12.05 11.13
CA SER A 120 7.33 11.56 12.01
C SER A 120 8.64 12.36 11.87
N VAL A 121 8.96 12.77 10.64
CA VAL A 121 10.21 13.48 10.32
C VAL A 121 10.01 14.95 9.94
N LYS A 122 8.75 15.41 9.81
CA LYS A 122 8.38 16.76 9.36
C LYS A 122 9.08 17.17 8.07
N LYS A 123 9.17 16.23 7.13
CA LYS A 123 9.79 16.46 5.81
C LYS A 123 8.72 16.39 4.74
N ALA A 124 8.86 17.26 3.74
CA ALA A 124 8.08 17.18 2.54
C ALA A 124 8.36 15.83 1.85
N ILE A 125 7.29 15.10 1.56
CA ILE A 125 7.29 13.90 0.77
C ILE A 125 7.03 14.31 -0.68
N LYS A 126 7.77 13.73 -1.61
CA LYS A 126 7.52 13.88 -3.05
C LYS A 126 6.84 12.63 -3.59
N TYR A 127 6.07 12.78 -4.65
CA TYR A 127 5.66 11.66 -5.49
C TYR A 127 6.55 11.57 -6.72
N SER A 128 6.91 10.34 -7.08
CA SER A 128 7.68 10.05 -8.29
C SER A 128 6.86 9.21 -9.25
N TYR A 129 6.87 9.60 -10.52
CA TYR A 129 6.32 8.79 -11.62
C TYR A 129 7.26 7.66 -12.05
N LEU A 130 8.49 7.62 -11.54
CA LEU A 130 9.41 6.50 -11.74
C LEU A 130 9.00 5.31 -10.86
N MET A 131 9.19 4.10 -11.39
CA MET A 131 9.02 2.86 -10.63
C MET A 131 10.23 2.58 -9.74
N ALA A 132 9.98 2.06 -8.56
CA ALA A 132 10.99 1.45 -7.71
C ALA A 132 11.05 -0.06 -7.96
N PHE A 133 12.24 -0.56 -8.27
CA PHE A 133 12.49 -1.97 -8.53
C PHE A 133 13.17 -2.60 -7.32
N PRO A 134 12.59 -3.67 -6.75
CA PRO A 134 13.24 -4.38 -5.66
C PRO A 134 14.43 -5.17 -6.19
N LEU A 135 15.55 -5.06 -5.49
CA LEU A 135 16.75 -5.87 -5.68
C LEU A 135 16.81 -6.86 -4.52
N ILE A 136 16.44 -8.09 -4.81
CA ILE A 136 16.29 -9.13 -3.79
C ILE A 136 17.51 -10.03 -3.83
N LYS A 137 18.23 -10.05 -2.72
CA LYS A 137 19.33 -10.97 -2.50
C LYS A 137 18.84 -12.14 -1.65
N VAL A 138 19.08 -13.36 -2.11
CA VAL A 138 18.65 -14.59 -1.44
C VAL A 138 19.89 -15.37 -1.03
N ARG A 139 20.11 -15.49 0.27
CA ARG A 139 21.16 -16.34 0.82
C ARG A 139 20.55 -17.65 1.31
N TRP A 140 20.91 -18.74 0.66
CA TRP A 140 20.43 -20.06 1.03
C TRP A 140 21.18 -20.60 2.26
N GLU A 141 20.44 -21.01 3.28
CA GLU A 141 20.94 -21.67 4.50
C GLU A 141 20.30 -23.05 4.66
N GLU A 142 20.86 -23.89 5.54
CA GLU A 142 20.46 -25.30 5.67
C GLU A 142 18.95 -25.48 5.88
N LYS A 143 18.32 -24.62 6.70
CA LYS A 143 16.91 -24.71 7.09
C LYS A 143 16.04 -23.52 6.69
N LYS A 144 16.63 -22.47 6.10
CA LYS A 144 15.94 -21.22 5.76
C LYS A 144 16.60 -20.53 4.57
N ALA A 145 15.94 -19.52 4.03
CA ALA A 145 16.55 -18.51 3.18
C ALA A 145 16.60 -17.20 3.96
N VAL A 146 17.71 -16.49 3.87
CA VAL A 146 17.82 -15.11 4.36
C VAL A 146 17.69 -14.20 3.16
N LEU A 147 16.67 -13.37 3.18
CA LEU A 147 16.46 -12.37 2.14
C LEU A 147 17.06 -11.05 2.59
N SER A 148 17.62 -10.31 1.63
CA SER A 148 17.97 -8.91 1.81
C SER A 148 17.36 -8.09 0.69
N LEU A 149 16.76 -6.96 1.06
CA LEU A 149 16.06 -6.09 0.13
C LEU A 149 16.84 -4.79 -0.04
N ASN A 150 17.15 -4.48 -1.29
CA ASN A 150 17.61 -3.16 -1.70
C ASN A 150 16.66 -2.63 -2.77
N TRP A 151 16.77 -1.34 -3.07
CA TRP A 151 15.91 -0.71 -4.08
C TRP A 151 16.74 -0.09 -5.18
N ARG A 152 16.17 -0.10 -6.38
CA ARG A 152 16.71 0.60 -7.52
C ARG A 152 15.63 1.51 -8.10
N VAL A 153 15.96 2.78 -8.22
CA VAL A 153 15.12 3.76 -8.93
C VAL A 153 15.98 4.31 -10.05
N ALA A 154 15.53 4.17 -11.30
CA ALA A 154 16.34 4.44 -12.48
C ALA A 154 17.73 3.77 -12.38
N LYS A 155 18.81 4.57 -12.33
CA LYS A 155 20.21 4.08 -12.23
C LYS A 155 20.75 4.05 -10.80
N GLU A 156 20.02 4.61 -9.83
CA GLU A 156 20.49 4.71 -8.46
C GLU A 156 20.05 3.50 -7.63
N ARG A 157 20.93 3.10 -6.70
CA ARG A 157 20.65 2.03 -5.74
C ARG A 157 20.56 2.61 -4.33
N PHE A 158 19.59 2.13 -3.57
CA PHE A 158 19.29 2.58 -2.23
C PHE A 158 19.25 1.38 -1.28
N SER A 159 19.93 1.54 -0.14
CA SER A 159 19.88 0.63 0.99
C SER A 159 19.10 1.28 2.13
N GLY A 160 18.30 0.49 2.84
CA GLY A 160 17.46 0.97 3.92
C GLY A 160 16.18 1.63 3.41
N ILE A 161 15.07 1.33 4.09
CA ILE A 161 13.73 1.83 3.76
C ILE A 161 13.04 2.21 5.06
N PHE A 162 12.41 3.37 5.05
CA PHE A 162 11.44 3.72 6.06
C PHE A 162 10.07 3.46 5.43
N PRO A 163 9.32 2.46 5.89
CA PRO A 163 7.95 2.34 5.41
C PRO A 163 7.23 3.58 5.90
N ILE A 164 6.53 4.28 5.01
CA ILE A 164 5.48 5.13 5.57
C ILE A 164 4.32 4.23 5.98
N PHE A 165 4.07 3.07 5.35
CA PHE A 165 2.87 2.27 5.68
C PHE A 165 3.02 0.79 5.38
N GLY A 166 3.63 0.01 6.28
CA GLY A 166 3.72 -1.44 6.10
C GLY A 166 4.15 -1.85 4.68
N PHE A 167 3.76 -3.03 4.23
CA PHE A 167 3.82 -3.38 2.81
C PHE A 167 2.46 -3.14 2.19
N ILE A 168 2.13 -1.89 1.86
CA ILE A 168 1.05 -1.64 0.90
C ILE A 168 1.63 -1.87 -0.46
N LYS A 169 1.73 -3.17 -0.79
CA LYS A 169 1.91 -3.81 -2.10
C LYS A 169 2.66 -2.97 -3.14
N LYS A 170 2.02 -1.89 -3.63
CA LYS A 170 2.48 -1.07 -4.75
C LYS A 170 3.23 0.21 -4.38
N TRP A 171 3.28 0.68 -3.13
CA TRP A 171 3.88 1.98 -2.81
C TRP A 171 5.01 1.87 -1.79
N ILE A 172 6.09 2.62 -2.02
CA ILE A 172 7.25 2.64 -1.13
C ILE A 172 7.86 4.03 -1.01
N LEU A 173 8.32 4.37 0.20
CA LEU A 173 9.07 5.59 0.47
C LEU A 173 10.58 5.33 0.46
N ILE A 174 11.29 6.05 -0.41
CA ILE A 174 12.75 6.08 -0.45
C ILE A 174 13.19 7.54 -0.39
N LYS A 175 13.96 7.91 0.65
CA LYS A 175 14.48 9.28 0.86
C LYS A 175 13.40 10.38 0.74
N ASN A 176 12.26 10.21 1.41
CA ASN A 176 11.10 11.13 1.35
C ASN A 176 10.47 11.26 -0.05
N THR A 177 10.63 10.26 -0.92
CA THR A 177 9.87 10.19 -2.17
C THR A 177 9.11 8.88 -2.25
N ILE A 178 7.81 8.95 -2.52
CA ILE A 178 6.92 7.81 -2.75
C ILE A 178 7.10 7.35 -4.20
N TYR A 179 7.34 6.05 -4.37
CA TYR A 179 7.48 5.37 -5.65
C TYR A 179 6.45 4.26 -5.76
N CYS A 180 5.99 4.00 -6.98
CA CYS A 180 5.18 2.83 -7.28
C CYS A 180 6.07 1.60 -7.55
N VAL A 181 5.55 0.41 -7.26
CA VAL A 181 6.15 -0.90 -7.47
C VAL A 181 5.19 -1.72 -8.32
N LYS A 182 5.73 -2.45 -9.30
CA LYS A 182 4.90 -3.33 -10.14
C LYS A 182 4.26 -4.46 -9.33
N ASP A 183 3.03 -4.81 -9.72
CA ASP A 183 2.21 -5.84 -9.08
C ASP A 183 2.92 -7.21 -8.98
N GLU A 184 3.77 -7.54 -9.95
CA GLU A 184 4.53 -8.79 -9.97
C GLU A 184 5.47 -8.94 -8.76
N TYR A 185 5.95 -7.84 -8.17
CA TYR A 185 6.87 -7.91 -7.02
C TYR A 185 6.17 -8.00 -5.66
N VAL A 186 4.88 -7.69 -5.62
CA VAL A 186 4.08 -7.56 -4.39
C VAL A 186 4.18 -8.80 -3.51
N GLY A 187 3.99 -10.00 -4.08
CA GLY A 187 3.98 -11.24 -3.29
C GLY A 187 5.34 -11.56 -2.63
N VAL A 188 6.45 -11.16 -3.25
CA VAL A 188 7.77 -11.31 -2.61
C VAL A 188 8.00 -10.24 -1.55
N LEU A 189 7.52 -9.03 -1.78
CA LEU A 189 7.57 -7.96 -0.80
C LEU A 189 6.77 -8.29 0.47
N GLU A 190 5.58 -8.88 0.35
CA GLU A 190 4.81 -9.40 1.50
C GLU A 190 5.62 -10.39 2.36
N SER A 191 6.53 -11.14 1.75
CA SER A 191 7.35 -12.14 2.44
C SER A 191 8.36 -11.50 3.41
N PHE A 192 8.65 -10.21 3.27
CA PHE A 192 9.48 -9.45 4.20
C PHE A 192 8.71 -8.99 5.46
N GLY A 193 7.37 -9.01 5.44
CA GLY A 193 6.54 -8.53 6.55
C GLY A 193 6.94 -7.11 6.98
N ASN A 194 6.90 -6.74 8.25
CA ASN A 194 7.32 -5.39 8.65
C ASN A 194 8.86 -5.15 8.60
N LYS A 195 9.66 -6.17 8.22
CA LYS A 195 11.13 -6.11 8.23
C LYS A 195 11.65 -5.77 6.82
N LEU A 196 11.94 -4.50 6.58
CA LEU A 196 12.17 -3.98 5.23
C LEU A 196 13.59 -4.13 4.69
N GLU A 197 14.53 -4.61 5.51
CA GLU A 197 15.92 -4.79 5.09
C GLU A 197 16.30 -6.26 4.94
N SER A 198 15.80 -7.10 5.86
CA SER A 198 16.07 -8.54 5.83
C SER A 198 14.97 -9.38 6.44
N ALA A 199 14.70 -10.54 5.84
CA ALA A 199 13.72 -11.48 6.34
C ALA A 199 14.26 -12.91 6.34
N ASP A 200 14.00 -13.63 7.42
CA ASP A 200 14.25 -15.06 7.52
C ASP A 200 13.00 -15.80 7.04
N ILE A 201 13.13 -16.57 5.97
CA ILE A 201 12.03 -17.32 5.38
C ILE A 201 12.29 -18.81 5.50
N SER A 202 11.37 -19.49 6.19
CA SER A 202 11.36 -20.94 6.31
C SER A 202 11.06 -21.60 4.95
N LEU A 203 11.57 -22.82 4.74
CA LEU A 203 11.48 -23.51 3.44
C LEU A 203 10.03 -23.64 2.91
N ASN A 204 9.06 -23.81 3.80
CA ASN A 204 7.63 -23.93 3.49
C ASN A 204 6.95 -22.62 3.03
N LYS A 205 7.64 -21.47 3.12
CA LYS A 205 7.14 -20.15 2.70
C LYS A 205 7.91 -19.57 1.52
N LEU A 206 8.71 -20.39 0.82
CA LEU A 206 9.55 -19.93 -0.30
C LEU A 206 8.80 -19.82 -1.63
N ASN A 207 7.54 -20.25 -1.72
CA ASN A 207 6.76 -20.25 -2.96
C ASN A 207 6.73 -18.89 -3.68
N PRO A 208 6.48 -17.75 -3.00
CA PRO A 208 6.51 -16.44 -3.65
C PRO A 208 7.88 -16.07 -4.23
N ILE A 209 8.97 -16.52 -3.61
CA ILE A 209 10.33 -16.25 -4.11
C ILE A 209 10.58 -17.03 -5.40
N PHE A 210 10.18 -18.30 -5.42
CA PHE A 210 10.37 -19.17 -6.57
C PHE A 210 9.45 -18.85 -7.76
N SER A 211 8.37 -18.09 -7.55
CA SER A 211 7.58 -17.55 -8.67
C SER A 211 8.31 -16.40 -9.39
N LEU A 212 9.21 -15.68 -8.71
CA LEU A 212 10.01 -14.61 -9.31
C LEU A 212 11.43 -15.03 -9.71
N ILE A 213 11.98 -16.07 -9.08
CA ILE A 213 13.25 -16.65 -9.52
C ILE A 213 12.97 -17.64 -10.65
N PRO A 214 13.38 -17.35 -11.90
CA PRO A 214 13.24 -18.31 -12.98
C PRO A 214 14.01 -19.59 -12.64
N LEU A 215 13.27 -20.71 -12.53
CA LEU A 215 13.82 -22.02 -12.18
C LEU A 215 14.91 -22.51 -13.14
N ASN A 216 14.93 -21.96 -14.36
CA ASN A 216 15.83 -22.34 -15.45
C ASN A 216 16.78 -21.22 -15.91
N GLY A 217 17.01 -20.18 -15.10
CA GLY A 217 17.91 -19.08 -15.46
C GLY A 217 17.39 -18.15 -16.58
N VAL A 218 16.13 -18.29 -16.99
CA VAL A 218 15.48 -17.39 -17.94
C VAL A 218 15.14 -16.09 -17.21
N GLN A 219 16.05 -15.12 -17.26
CA GLN A 219 15.84 -13.75 -16.75
C GLN A 219 14.39 -13.31 -16.98
N LEU A 220 13.72 -12.86 -15.91
CA LEU A 220 12.53 -12.03 -16.04
C LEU A 220 12.86 -10.98 -17.11
N LYS A 221 11.98 -10.82 -18.10
CA LYS A 221 12.22 -10.00 -19.31
C LYS A 221 12.68 -8.58 -19.00
N ASP A 222 12.43 -8.10 -17.80
CA ASP A 222 13.02 -6.88 -17.27
C ASP A 222 14.36 -7.19 -16.58
N LYS A 223 15.47 -6.73 -17.20
CA LYS A 223 16.83 -6.68 -16.62
C LYS A 223 16.93 -5.79 -15.37
N GLU A 224 15.80 -5.46 -14.74
CA GLU A 224 15.62 -4.36 -13.83
C GLU A 224 15.49 -4.79 -12.36
N ALA A 225 14.75 -5.86 -12.09
CA ALA A 225 14.77 -6.53 -10.81
C ALA A 225 15.92 -7.55 -10.79
N VAL A 226 16.98 -7.26 -10.03
CA VAL A 226 18.13 -8.16 -9.91
C VAL A 226 17.89 -9.08 -8.73
N PHE A 227 17.56 -10.32 -9.02
CA PHE A 227 17.70 -11.41 -8.07
C PHE A 227 19.18 -11.81 -8.00
N GLN A 228 19.75 -11.77 -6.80
CA GLN A 228 21.10 -12.23 -6.55
C GLN A 228 21.07 -13.41 -5.58
N GLU A 229 21.49 -14.58 -6.05
CA GLU A 229 21.60 -15.76 -5.18
C GLU A 229 23.00 -15.85 -4.56
N GLU A 230 23.04 -16.20 -3.27
CA GLU A 230 24.25 -16.63 -2.56
C GLU A 230 24.11 -18.07 -2.09
N ASN A 231 25.20 -18.84 -2.22
CA ASN A 231 25.25 -20.28 -1.95
C ASN A 231 24.22 -21.08 -2.77
N PRO A 232 24.25 -21.01 -4.13
CA PRO A 232 23.29 -21.73 -4.97
C PRO A 232 23.37 -23.25 -4.81
N ASP A 233 24.51 -23.79 -4.37
CA ASP A 233 24.70 -25.18 -3.96
C ASP A 233 23.77 -25.58 -2.79
N LYS A 234 23.37 -24.59 -1.99
CA LYS A 234 22.42 -24.74 -0.89
C LYS A 234 20.98 -24.45 -1.32
N ARG A 235 20.65 -24.28 -2.59
CA ARG A 235 19.27 -24.06 -3.01
C ARG A 235 18.40 -25.32 -2.78
N PRO A 236 17.18 -25.20 -2.22
CA PRO A 236 16.28 -26.36 -2.13
C PRO A 236 15.82 -26.79 -3.53
N LYS A 237 15.58 -28.10 -3.71
CA LYS A 237 15.05 -28.62 -4.97
C LYS A 237 13.61 -28.15 -5.15
N VAL A 238 13.22 -27.79 -6.37
CA VAL A 238 11.84 -27.41 -6.67
C VAL A 238 11.13 -28.57 -7.37
N LYS A 239 9.94 -28.91 -6.90
CA LYS A 239 9.04 -29.88 -7.54
C LYS A 239 7.69 -29.22 -7.78
N ARG A 240 7.15 -29.34 -8.99
CA ARG A 240 5.77 -28.94 -9.28
C ARG A 240 4.83 -30.06 -8.88
N LEU A 241 3.84 -29.76 -8.06
CA LEU A 241 2.83 -30.73 -7.65
C LEU A 241 1.57 -30.52 -8.46
N SER A 242 0.96 -31.63 -8.90
CA SER A 242 -0.35 -31.55 -9.52
C SER A 242 -1.39 -31.20 -8.46
N PRO A 243 -2.30 -30.25 -8.75
CA PRO A 243 -3.37 -29.87 -7.84
C PRO A 243 -4.27 -31.05 -7.49
N PHE A 244 -4.73 -31.12 -6.23
CA PHE A 244 -5.88 -31.94 -5.85
C PHE A 244 -7.08 -31.01 -5.60
N PRO A 245 -8.06 -30.95 -6.53
CA PRO A 245 -9.20 -30.06 -6.40
C PRO A 245 -10.12 -30.51 -5.25
N PHE A 246 -10.56 -29.55 -4.44
CA PHE A 246 -11.55 -29.76 -3.40
C PHE A 246 -12.64 -28.70 -3.54
N LEU A 247 -13.88 -29.12 -3.79
CA LEU A 247 -15.01 -28.21 -3.86
C LEU A 247 -15.56 -27.98 -2.44
N TYR A 248 -15.46 -26.75 -1.97
CA TYR A 248 -16.11 -26.29 -0.75
C TYR A 248 -17.43 -25.63 -1.11
N LEU A 249 -18.54 -26.13 -0.56
CA LEU A 249 -19.87 -25.56 -0.77
C LEU A 249 -20.31 -24.85 0.50
N THR A 250 -20.71 -23.59 0.36
CA THR A 250 -21.20 -22.76 1.46
C THR A 250 -22.63 -22.34 1.16
N GLU A 251 -23.52 -22.55 2.13
CA GLU A 251 -24.90 -22.09 2.03
C GLU A 251 -24.96 -20.60 2.36
N LYS A 252 -25.48 -19.81 1.43
CA LYS A 252 -25.64 -18.37 1.61
C LYS A 252 -27.08 -18.11 2.05
N GLU A 253 -27.26 -17.59 3.26
CA GLU A 253 -28.58 -17.13 3.71
C GLU A 253 -29.04 -15.98 2.82
N GLY A 254 -30.03 -16.25 1.97
CA GLY A 254 -30.66 -15.25 1.13
C GLY A 254 -31.66 -14.43 1.94
N SER A 255 -31.52 -13.11 1.95
CA SER A 255 -32.55 -12.20 2.43
C SER A 255 -33.77 -12.27 1.49
N GLY A 256 -34.72 -13.16 1.78
CA GLY A 256 -36.07 -13.14 1.21
C GLY A 256 -36.41 -14.17 0.12
N VAL A 257 -35.59 -15.19 -0.13
CA VAL A 257 -35.90 -16.27 -1.09
C VAL A 257 -35.93 -17.63 -0.38
N PRO A 258 -36.98 -18.47 -0.55
CA PRO A 258 -37.11 -19.76 0.14
C PRO A 258 -36.23 -20.89 -0.45
N THR A 259 -35.28 -20.56 -1.33
CA THR A 259 -34.41 -21.52 -2.00
C THR A 259 -32.97 -21.30 -1.56
N PRO A 260 -32.29 -22.30 -0.98
CA PRO A 260 -30.91 -22.15 -0.54
C PRO A 260 -29.99 -21.91 -1.75
N ILE A 261 -29.22 -20.82 -1.69
CA ILE A 261 -28.19 -20.53 -2.68
C ILE A 261 -26.88 -21.13 -2.16
N LEU A 262 -26.32 -22.08 -2.91
CA LEU A 262 -25.00 -22.64 -2.61
C LEU A 262 -23.94 -21.88 -3.41
N GLU A 263 -22.95 -21.34 -2.71
CA GLU A 263 -21.73 -20.78 -3.29
C GLU A 263 -20.62 -21.83 -3.21
N GLY A 264 -20.06 -22.20 -4.35
CA GLY A 264 -18.98 -23.19 -4.44
C GLY A 264 -17.63 -22.53 -4.69
N GLU A 265 -16.66 -22.83 -3.84
CA GLU A 265 -15.26 -22.43 -4.01
C GLU A 265 -14.41 -23.68 -4.26
N VAL A 266 -13.69 -23.71 -5.39
CA VAL A 266 -12.71 -24.77 -5.67
C VAL A 266 -11.37 -24.37 -5.03
N ILE A 267 -10.95 -25.13 -4.03
CA ILE A 267 -9.68 -24.96 -3.34
C ILE A 267 -8.74 -26.08 -3.75
N PHE A 268 -7.54 -25.74 -4.21
CA PHE A 268 -6.51 -26.72 -4.52
C PHE A 268 -5.66 -27.02 -3.29
N LYS A 269 -5.61 -28.30 -2.90
CA LYS A 269 -4.72 -28.76 -1.82
C LYS A 269 -3.42 -29.29 -2.42
N TYR A 270 -2.34 -28.99 -1.71
CA TYR A 270 -0.99 -29.41 -2.02
C TYR A 270 -0.40 -30.11 -0.81
N GLU A 271 0.28 -31.24 -1.02
CA GLU A 271 1.06 -31.86 0.06
C GLU A 271 2.13 -30.89 0.55
N SER A 272 2.33 -30.82 1.86
CA SER A 272 3.47 -30.10 2.43
C SER A 272 4.73 -30.97 2.37
N PRO A 273 5.91 -30.40 2.08
CA PRO A 273 7.15 -31.17 2.12
C PRO A 273 7.39 -31.71 3.53
N LYS A 274 7.93 -32.92 3.63
CA LYS A 274 8.37 -33.48 4.91
C LYS A 274 9.48 -32.59 5.48
N GLU A 275 9.50 -32.37 6.79
CA GLU A 275 10.47 -31.47 7.45
C GLU A 275 11.95 -31.79 7.15
N LYS A 276 12.25 -33.05 6.79
CA LYS A 276 13.60 -33.53 6.45
C LYS A 276 13.95 -33.38 4.98
N GLU A 277 12.99 -33.09 4.12
CA GLU A 277 13.19 -32.95 2.68
C GLU A 277 13.43 -31.48 2.34
N ARG A 278 14.59 -31.20 1.72
CA ARG A 278 14.95 -29.86 1.28
C ARG A 278 14.35 -29.55 -0.09
N VAL A 279 13.02 -29.61 -0.14
CA VAL A 279 12.21 -29.48 -1.34
C VAL A 279 11.18 -28.38 -1.13
N VAL A 280 10.95 -27.57 -2.18
CA VAL A 280 9.84 -26.62 -2.25
C VAL A 280 8.85 -27.10 -3.30
N TYR A 281 7.59 -27.11 -2.91
CA TYR A 281 6.49 -27.51 -3.78
C TYR A 281 5.78 -26.29 -4.34
N LEU A 282 5.83 -26.16 -5.67
CA LEU A 282 5.09 -25.13 -6.40
C LEU A 282 3.82 -25.72 -6.99
N PRO A 283 2.72 -24.96 -6.99
CA PRO A 283 1.49 -25.34 -7.68
C PRO A 283 1.71 -25.43 -9.18
N ASP A 284 1.08 -26.41 -9.83
CA ASP A 284 1.05 -26.54 -11.28
C ASP A 284 -0.13 -25.73 -11.84
N ILE A 285 0.10 -24.42 -12.02
CA ILE A 285 -0.93 -23.43 -12.39
C ILE A 285 -1.60 -23.77 -13.73
N GLU A 286 -0.89 -24.39 -14.67
CA GLU A 286 -1.47 -24.80 -15.96
C GLU A 286 -2.54 -25.87 -15.75
N LYS A 287 -2.24 -26.88 -14.92
CA LYS A 287 -3.22 -27.91 -14.56
C LYS A 287 -4.37 -27.39 -13.71
N GLU A 288 -4.12 -26.43 -12.81
CA GLU A 288 -5.22 -25.80 -12.06
C GLU A 288 -6.21 -25.15 -13.02
N LYS A 289 -5.72 -24.41 -14.03
CA LYS A 289 -6.58 -23.77 -15.05
C LYS A 289 -7.36 -24.79 -15.86
N GLU A 290 -6.74 -25.89 -16.25
CA GLU A 290 -7.43 -26.99 -16.95
C GLU A 290 -8.58 -27.55 -16.10
N LEU A 291 -8.33 -27.80 -14.80
CA LEU A 291 -9.32 -28.37 -13.88
C LEU A 291 -10.47 -27.42 -13.50
N ILE A 292 -10.24 -26.10 -13.54
CA ILE A 292 -11.31 -25.11 -13.33
C ILE A 292 -12.25 -25.06 -14.55
N LEU A 293 -11.72 -25.30 -15.75
CA LEU A 293 -12.44 -25.18 -17.01
C LEU A 293 -13.14 -26.47 -17.47
N SER A 294 -12.85 -27.61 -16.81
CA SER A 294 -13.42 -28.94 -17.09
C SER A 294 -14.65 -29.24 -16.25
#